data_AF-A0A9D6IXC0-F1
#
_entry.id   AF-A0A9D6IXC0-F1
#
_cell.length_a   1.000
_cell.length_b   1.000
_cell.length_c   1.000
_cell.angle_alpha   90.00
_cell.angle_beta   90.00
_cell.angle_gamma   90.00
#
_symmetry.space_group_name_H-M   'P 1'
#
loop_
_entity.id
_entity.type
_entity.pdbx_description
1 polymer ?
#
loop_
_entity_poly.entity_id
_entity_poly.type
_entity_poly.pdbx_seq_one_letter_code
_entity_poly.pdbx_strand_id
1 'polypeptide(L)'
;MVRHQVDLARRTTGMLLVQVLQGDDEILVISSWRSAKDLRAYAESALAGDFVARLAPLLVAPPSVRSLEIKLAVEGSEPFLARDEGGEG
;
A
#
# COMPACT_ATOMS: atom_id res chain seq x y z
N MET A 1 8.91 11.79 -0.07
CA MET A 1 9.21 10.77 -1.10
C MET A 1 8.06 9.79 -1.30
N VAL A 2 7.64 9.03 -0.28
CA VAL A 2 6.61 7.98 -0.41
C VAL A 2 5.26 8.51 -0.92
N ARG A 3 4.79 9.65 -0.41
CA ARG A 3 3.53 10.29 -0.86
C ARG A 3 3.50 10.57 -2.38
N HIS A 4 4.59 11.11 -2.93
CA HIS A 4 4.67 11.39 -4.36
C HIS A 4 4.61 10.11 -5.20
N GLN A 5 5.20 9.02 -4.71
CA GLN A 5 5.19 7.73 -5.40
C GLN A 5 3.81 7.08 -5.35
N VAL A 6 3.10 7.23 -4.24
CA VAL A 6 1.68 6.89 -4.12
C VAL A 6 0.86 7.65 -5.17
N ASP A 7 1.06 8.96 -5.32
CA ASP A 7 0.32 9.77 -6.29
C ASP A 7 0.58 9.34 -7.75
N LEU A 8 1.79 8.88 -8.06
CA LEU A 8 2.13 8.35 -9.39
C LEU A 8 1.52 6.95 -9.60
N ALA A 9 1.64 6.05 -8.62
CA ALA A 9 1.11 4.69 -8.70
C ALA A 9 -0.42 4.67 -8.80
N ARG A 10 -1.11 5.64 -8.18
CA ARG A 10 -2.58 5.82 -8.32
C ARG A 10 -3.04 6.14 -9.74
N ARG A 11 -2.14 6.60 -10.61
CA ARG A 11 -2.43 6.90 -12.03
C ARG A 11 -2.16 5.71 -12.93
N THR A 12 -1.59 4.62 -12.41
CA THR A 12 -1.31 3.41 -13.18
C THR A 12 -2.61 2.66 -13.48
N THR A 13 -2.74 2.18 -14.71
CA THR A 13 -3.87 1.34 -15.13
C THR A 13 -4.06 0.16 -14.18
N GLY A 14 -5.30 -0.04 -13.73
CA GLY A 14 -5.66 -1.18 -12.89
C GLY A 14 -5.35 -1.01 -11.40
N MET A 15 -4.71 0.07 -10.94
CA MET A 15 -4.60 0.36 -9.51
C MET A 15 -5.98 0.67 -8.92
N LEU A 16 -6.35 0.00 -7.83
CA LEU A 16 -7.62 0.19 -7.12
C LEU A 16 -7.42 0.92 -5.79
N LEU A 17 -6.39 0.53 -5.04
CA LEU A 17 -6.07 1.08 -3.74
C LEU A 17 -4.56 1.08 -3.53
N VAL A 18 -4.07 2.08 -2.82
CA VAL A 18 -2.77 2.04 -2.18
C VAL A 18 -2.87 2.64 -0.78
N GLN A 19 -2.33 1.93 0.20
CA GLN A 19 -2.24 2.35 1.59
C GLN A 19 -0.79 2.21 2.04
N VAL A 20 -0.34 3.18 2.81
CA VAL A 20 0.99 3.18 3.41
C VAL A 20 0.80 3.26 4.91
N LEU A 21 1.34 2.27 5.60
CA LEU A 21 1.42 2.22 7.05
C LEU A 21 2.88 2.45 7.43
N GLN A 22 3.10 3.22 8.48
CA GLN A 22 4.42 3.55 8.98
C GLN A 22 4.46 3.21 10.46
N GLY A 23 5.38 2.32 10.82
CA GLY A 23 5.81 2.11 12.20
C GLY A 23 7.04 2.94 12.52
N ASP A 24 7.65 2.67 13.67
CA ASP A 24 8.86 3.40 14.11
C ASP A 24 10.06 3.12 13.19
N ASP A 25 10.27 1.85 12.82
CA ASP A 25 11.42 1.40 12.03
C ASP A 25 11.04 0.72 10.70
N GLU A 26 9.75 0.71 10.33
CA GLU A 26 9.28 0.03 9.13
C GLU A 26 8.18 0.78 8.38
N ILE A 27 8.09 0.49 7.08
CA ILE A 27 7.02 0.97 6.20
C ILE A 27 6.40 -0.24 5.52
N LEU A 28 5.08 -0.38 5.68
CA LEU A 28 4.28 -1.37 4.96
C LEU A 28 3.46 -0.68 3.89
N VAL A 29 3.59 -1.13 2.65
CA VAL A 29 2.79 -0.65 1.52
C VAL A 29 1.85 -1.76 1.07
N ILE A 30 0.56 -1.49 1.10
CA ILE A 30 -0.48 -2.39 0.62
C ILE A 30 -1.06 -1.77 -0.65
N SER A 31 -1.06 -2.51 -1.74
CA SER A 31 -1.70 -2.09 -2.99
C SER A 31 -2.65 -3.17 -3.49
N SER A 32 -3.79 -2.76 -4.04
CA SER A 32 -4.72 -3.67 -4.69
C SER A 32 -4.89 -3.29 -6.15
N TRP A 33 -5.02 -4.31 -6.98
CA TRP A 33 -4.98 -4.21 -8.43
C TRP A 33 -6.17 -4.95 -9.02
N ARG A 34 -6.70 -4.43 -10.12
CA ARG A 34 -7.82 -5.02 -10.86
C ARG A 34 -7.50 -6.42 -11.36
N SER A 35 -6.25 -6.69 -11.71
CA SER A 35 -5.80 -8.00 -12.15
C SER A 35 -4.32 -8.23 -11.83
N ALA A 36 -3.91 -9.50 -11.82
CA ALA A 36 -2.50 -9.87 -11.73
C ALA A 36 -1.67 -9.34 -12.91
N LYS A 37 -2.29 -9.17 -14.09
CA LYS A 37 -1.66 -8.58 -15.27
C LYS A 37 -1.31 -7.10 -15.03
N ASP A 38 -2.22 -6.34 -14.45
CA ASP A 38 -1.99 -4.91 -14.14
C ASP A 38 -0.89 -4.75 -13.09
N LEU A 39 -0.91 -5.57 -12.03
CA LEU A 39 0.15 -5.61 -11.02
C LEU A 39 1.52 -5.89 -11.65
N ARG A 40 1.60 -6.91 -12.52
CA ARG A 40 2.84 -7.29 -13.19
C ARG A 40 3.35 -6.16 -14.09
N ALA A 41 2.47 -5.55 -14.88
CA ALA A 41 2.83 -4.43 -15.73
C ALA A 41 3.38 -3.23 -14.93
N TYR A 42 2.82 -2.96 -13.74
CA TYR A 42 3.37 -1.96 -12.83
C TYR A 42 4.74 -2.38 -12.28
N ALA A 43 4.88 -3.61 -11.78
CA ALA A 43 6.13 -4.11 -11.20
C ALA A 43 7.30 -4.09 -12.19
N GLU A 44 7.03 -4.32 -13.48
CA GLU A 44 8.01 -4.27 -14.57
C GLU A 44 8.22 -2.84 -15.12
N SER A 45 7.50 -1.83 -14.61
CA SER A 45 7.59 -0.45 -15.11
C SER A 45 8.80 0.30 -14.56
N ALA A 46 9.27 1.29 -15.33
CA ALA A 46 10.29 2.23 -14.86
C ALA A 46 9.87 2.98 -13.59
N LEU A 47 8.57 3.25 -13.42
CA LEU A 47 8.04 3.89 -12.21
C LEU A 47 8.34 3.05 -10.95
N ALA A 48 8.10 1.75 -11.01
CA ALA A 48 8.39 0.85 -9.89
C ALA A 48 9.91 0.67 -9.70
N GLY A 49 10.67 0.48 -10.78
CA GLY A 49 12.13 0.35 -10.73
C GLY A 49 12.81 1.57 -10.09
N ASP A 50 12.44 2.77 -10.53
CA ASP A 50 12.98 4.03 -10.01
C ASP A 50 12.64 4.23 -8.53
N PHE A 51 11.46 3.76 -8.10
CA PHE A 51 11.06 3.82 -6.70
C PHE A 51 11.93 2.91 -5.83
N VAL A 52 12.15 1.66 -6.26
CA VAL A 52 13.03 0.73 -5.55
C VAL A 52 14.46 1.26 -5.50
N ALA A 53 14.97 1.83 -6.60
CA ALA A 53 16.31 2.41 -6.63
C ALA A 53 16.48 3.57 -5.62
N ARG A 54 15.46 4.43 -5.47
CA ARG A 54 15.46 5.51 -4.46
C ARG A 54 15.34 4.99 -3.02
N LEU A 55 14.63 3.89 -2.81
CA LEU A 55 14.45 3.29 -1.49
C LEU A 55 15.67 2.48 -1.05
N ALA A 56 16.32 1.75 -1.96
CA ALA A 56 17.41 0.83 -1.67
C ALA A 56 18.49 1.37 -0.70
N PRO A 57 19.01 2.61 -0.83
CA PRO A 57 20.02 3.12 0.10
C PRO A 57 19.49 3.42 1.52
N LEU A 58 18.17 3.46 1.71
CA LEU A 58 17.53 3.69 3.00
C LEU A 58 17.16 2.39 3.72
N LEU A 59 17.33 1.25 3.07
CA LEU A 59 16.91 -0.04 3.59
C LEU A 59 18.05 -0.73 4.34
N VAL A 60 17.79 -1.13 5.59
CA VAL A 60 18.71 -1.95 6.38
C VAL A 60 18.78 -3.40 5.89
N ALA A 61 17.77 -3.85 5.14
CA ALA A 61 17.69 -5.16 4.51
C ALA A 61 16.78 -5.11 3.25
N PRO A 62 16.92 -6.05 2.30
CA PRO A 62 16.02 -6.13 1.15
C PRO A 62 14.54 -6.21 1.57
N PRO A 63 13.62 -5.53 0.86
CA PRO A 63 12.22 -5.51 1.23
C PRO A 63 11.57 -6.88 0.94
N SER A 64 10.66 -7.31 1.83
CA SER A 64 9.83 -8.49 1.58
C SER A 64 8.61 -8.09 0.74
N VAL A 65 8.35 -8.82 -0.34
CA VAL A 65 7.20 -8.57 -1.23
C VAL A 65 6.36 -9.84 -1.33
N ARG A 66 5.04 -9.69 -1.17
CA ARG A 66 4.07 -10.78 -1.32
C ARG A 66 2.90 -10.32 -2.18
N SER A 67 2.48 -11.17 -3.11
CA SER A 67 1.30 -10.96 -3.95
C SER A 67 0.25 -11.99 -3.56
N LEU A 68 -0.96 -11.51 -3.24
CA LEU A 68 -2.08 -12.35 -2.80
C LEU A 68 -3.31 -12.07 -3.66
N GLU A 69 -4.15 -13.09 -3.82
CA GLU A 69 -5.44 -12.95 -4.47
C GLU A 69 -6.52 -12.68 -3.42
N ILE A 70 -7.31 -11.62 -3.63
CA ILE A 70 -8.45 -11.32 -2.76
C ILE A 70 -9.57 -12.28 -3.11
N LYS A 71 -9.86 -13.24 -2.22
CA LYS A 71 -10.97 -14.20 -2.38
C LYS A 71 -12.30 -13.68 -1.82
N LEU A 72 -12.23 -12.80 -0.82
CA LEU A 72 -13.38 -12.18 -0.18
C LEU A 72 -12.97 -10.77 0.27
N ALA A 73 -13.82 -9.79 -0.03
CA ALA A 73 -13.74 -8.44 0.51
C ALA A 73 -15.08 -8.13 1.18
N VAL A 74 -15.04 -7.76 2.45
CA VAL A 74 -16.22 -7.37 3.23
C VAL A 74 -16.01 -5.94 3.68
N GLU A 75 -16.95 -5.06 3.39
CA GLU A 75 -16.96 -3.71 3.95
C GLU A 75 -17.53 -3.77 5.37
N GLY A 76 -16.83 -3.18 6.33
CA GLY A 76 -17.35 -3.04 7.69
C GLY A 76 -18.51 -2.05 7.71
N SER A 77 -19.63 -2.44 8.31
CA SER A 77 -20.84 -1.63 8.46
C SER A 77 -20.82 -0.68 9.66
N GLU A 78 -19.74 -0.65 10.45
CA GLU A 78 -19.64 0.15 11.68
C GLU A 78 -18.59 1.28 11.56
N PRO A 79 -18.86 2.48 12.13
CA PRO A 79 -17.87 3.55 12.19
C PRO A 79 -16.71 3.13 13.11
N PHE A 80 -15.50 3.10 12.56
CA PHE A 80 -14.23 2.72 13.21
C PHE A 80 -13.88 3.55 14.47
N LEU A 81 -14.62 4.62 14.74
CA LEU A 81 -14.48 5.47 15.92
C LEU A 81 -15.88 5.70 16.53
N ALA A 82 -16.47 4.69 17.16
CA ALA A 82 -17.43 5.00 18.21
C ALA A 82 -16.65 5.72 19.30
N ARG A 83 -16.95 7.01 19.52
CA ARG A 83 -16.43 7.77 20.66
C ARG A 83 -16.64 6.92 21.90
N ASP A 84 -15.55 6.57 22.57
CA ASP A 84 -15.62 6.13 23.96
C ASP A 84 -16.09 7.35 24.76
N GLU A 85 -17.40 7.49 24.91
CA GLU A 85 -17.98 8.36 25.92
C GLU A 85 -17.75 7.65 27.26
N GLY A 86 -16.51 7.75 27.75
CA GLY A 86 -16.14 7.38 29.11
C GLY A 86 -17.06 8.11 30.08
N GLY A 87 -18.07 7.40 30.55
CA GLY A 87 -18.93 7.83 31.63
C GLY A 87 -18.18 7.68 32.95
N GLU A 88 -17.61 8.77 33.45
CA GLU A 88 -17.40 8.92 34.89
C GLU A 88 -18.76 9.25 35.54
N GLY A 89 -19.20 8.36 36.42
CA GLY A 89 -20.30 8.56 37.36
C GLY A 89 -19.86 8.22 38.76
#